data_AF-A0A0F9KJB1-F1
#
_entry.id   AF-A0A0F9KJB1-F1
#
_cell.length_a   1.000
_cell.length_b   1.000
_cell.length_c   1.000
_cell.angle_alpha   90.00
_cell.angle_beta   90.00
_cell.angle_gamma   90.00
#
_symmetry.space_group_name_H-M   'P 1'
#
loop_
_entity.id
_entity.type
_entity.pdbx_description
1 polymer ?
#
loop_
_entity_poly.entity_id
_entity_poly.type
_entity_poly.pdbx_seq_one_letter_code
_entity_poly.pdbx_strand_id
1 'polypeptide(L)'
;VRVDGTLALVEPGAKLGTFTVRETAEMYGARLLADIGERPEFYFRCIPLTKTDQEMEAFKWELLNIYRTMQNMIKTGHWYGNENHCEAKYKCAYIYPCYNRIEVSEDNVPEGMKCIFKDKGER
;
A
#
# COMPACT_ATOMS: atom_id res chain seq x y z
N VAL A 1 -9.62 -1.51 -38.72
CA VAL A 1 -11.05 -1.91 -38.61
C VAL A 1 -11.76 -0.88 -37.75
N ARG A 2 -13.02 -0.54 -38.04
CA ARG A 2 -13.81 0.34 -37.17
C ARG A 2 -14.86 -0.48 -36.43
N VAL A 3 -14.98 -0.28 -35.13
CA VAL A 3 -16.02 -0.87 -34.27
C VAL A 3 -16.82 0.29 -33.71
N ASP A 4 -18.12 0.34 -34.00
CA ASP A 4 -19.04 1.41 -33.60
C ASP A 4 -18.49 2.83 -33.86
N GLY A 5 -17.91 3.01 -35.07
CA GLY A 5 -17.35 4.28 -35.51
C GLY A 5 -15.94 4.60 -35.01
N THR A 6 -15.44 3.90 -33.99
CA THR A 6 -14.10 4.10 -33.40
C THR A 6 -13.05 3.24 -34.10
N LEU A 7 -11.86 3.79 -34.31
CA LEU A 7 -10.77 3.08 -34.99
C LEU A 7 -10.13 2.08 -34.01
N ALA A 8 -10.26 0.78 -34.32
CA ALA A 8 -9.79 -0.29 -33.46
C ALA A 8 -8.41 -0.80 -33.91
N LEU A 9 -7.57 -1.15 -32.94
CA LEU A 9 -6.27 -1.78 -33.17
C LEU A 9 -6.48 -3.27 -33.50
N VAL A 10 -5.91 -3.73 -34.60
CA VAL A 10 -6.05 -5.12 -35.06
C VAL A 10 -4.69 -5.80 -35.03
N GLU A 11 -4.64 -6.93 -34.35
CA GLU A 11 -3.46 -7.78 -34.26
C GLU A 11 -3.78 -9.14 -34.95
N PRO A 12 -2.79 -9.81 -35.57
CA PRO A 12 -2.99 -11.16 -36.10
C PRO A 12 -3.48 -12.11 -35.02
N GLY A 13 -4.52 -12.89 -35.32
CA GLY A 13 -5.08 -13.86 -34.41
C GLY A 13 -4.23 -15.13 -34.32
N ALA A 14 -4.51 -15.95 -33.31
CA ALA A 14 -3.75 -17.19 -33.07
C ALA A 14 -3.89 -18.26 -34.18
N LYS A 15 -4.90 -18.15 -35.06
CA LYS A 15 -5.09 -19.05 -36.20
C LYS A 15 -4.83 -18.28 -37.50
N LEU A 16 -4.24 -18.98 -38.48
CA LEU A 16 -3.95 -18.39 -39.77
C LEU A 16 -5.24 -17.88 -40.42
N GLY A 17 -5.26 -16.60 -40.80
CA GLY A 17 -6.44 -15.94 -41.38
C GLY A 17 -7.43 -15.35 -40.36
N THR A 18 -7.16 -15.44 -39.05
CA THR A 18 -7.96 -14.74 -38.03
C THR A 18 -7.28 -13.47 -37.54
N PHE A 19 -8.06 -12.57 -36.94
CA PHE A 19 -7.57 -11.34 -36.32
C PHE A 19 -8.18 -11.17 -34.93
N THR A 20 -7.43 -10.53 -34.04
CA THR A 20 -7.87 -10.12 -32.72
C THR A 20 -7.97 -8.60 -32.71
N VAL A 21 -9.07 -8.07 -32.20
CA VAL A 21 -9.21 -6.63 -31.98
C VAL A 21 -8.74 -6.33 -30.56
N ARG A 22 -7.72 -5.49 -30.43
CA ARG A 22 -7.28 -4.97 -29.14
C ARG A 22 -8.07 -3.71 -28.85
N GLU A 23 -8.76 -3.72 -27.71
CA GLU A 23 -9.59 -2.61 -27.26
C GLU A 23 -8.71 -1.38 -26.98
N THR A 24 -9.10 -0.20 -27.51
CA THR A 24 -8.47 1.07 -27.15
C THR A 24 -9.03 1.59 -25.83
N ALA A 25 -8.40 2.62 -25.25
CA ALA A 25 -8.90 3.23 -24.02
C ALA A 25 -10.33 3.77 -24.17
N GLU A 26 -10.66 4.36 -25.32
CA GLU A 26 -11.98 4.89 -25.64
C GLU A 26 -13.02 3.76 -25.77
N MET A 27 -12.67 2.68 -26.45
CA MET A 27 -13.53 1.50 -26.59
C MET A 27 -13.79 0.85 -25.22
N TYR A 28 -12.74 0.72 -24.40
CA TYR A 28 -12.86 0.20 -23.03
C TYR A 28 -13.75 1.08 -22.18
N GLY A 29 -13.58 2.40 -22.25
CA GLY A 29 -14.42 3.36 -21.54
C GLY A 29 -15.89 3.28 -21.95
N ALA A 30 -16.17 3.18 -23.25
CA ALA A 30 -17.53 3.03 -23.76
C ALA A 30 -18.18 1.72 -23.30
N ARG A 31 -17.47 0.59 -23.40
CA ARG A 31 -17.95 -0.72 -22.93
C ARG A 31 -18.16 -0.72 -21.42
N LEU A 32 -17.22 -0.16 -20.65
CA LEU A 32 -17.34 -0.07 -19.19
C LEU A 32 -18.53 0.79 -18.79
N LEU A 33 -18.75 1.94 -19.45
CA LEU A 33 -19.88 2.80 -19.17
C LEU A 33 -21.22 2.13 -19.51
N ALA A 34 -21.29 1.43 -20.64
CA ALA A 34 -22.45 0.62 -21.01
C ALA A 34 -22.72 -0.46 -19.96
N ASP A 35 -21.69 -1.20 -19.54
CA ASP A 35 -21.81 -2.25 -18.53
C ASP A 35 -22.20 -1.72 -17.14
N ILE A 36 -21.69 -0.55 -16.75
CA ILE A 36 -22.13 0.15 -15.54
C ILE A 36 -23.61 0.56 -15.64
N GLY A 37 -24.06 1.01 -16.81
CA GLY A 37 -25.46 1.36 -17.05
C GLY A 37 -26.40 0.14 -17.04
N GLU A 38 -25.94 -0.99 -17.56
CA GLU A 38 -26.70 -2.25 -17.60
C GLU A 38 -26.72 -2.97 -16.25
N ARG A 39 -25.62 -2.91 -15.48
CA ARG A 39 -25.45 -3.63 -14.21
C ARG A 39 -24.89 -2.71 -13.11
N PRO A 40 -25.58 -1.61 -12.76
CA PRO A 40 -25.09 -0.65 -11.78
C PRO A 40 -24.83 -1.30 -10.40
N GLU A 41 -25.61 -2.31 -10.01
CA GLU A 41 -25.45 -3.06 -8.77
C GLU A 41 -24.15 -3.86 -8.69
N PHE A 42 -23.52 -4.22 -9.82
CA PHE A 42 -22.22 -4.88 -9.82
C PHE A 42 -21.11 -3.94 -9.36
N TYR A 43 -21.16 -2.68 -9.80
CA TYR A 43 -20.14 -1.66 -9.56
C TYR A 43 -20.41 -0.82 -8.30
N PHE A 44 -21.68 -0.54 -7.99
CA PHE A 44 -22.10 0.30 -6.87
C PHE A 44 -22.79 -0.52 -5.78
N ARG A 45 -22.22 -1.69 -5.44
CA ARG A 45 -22.70 -2.49 -4.31
C ARG A 45 -22.22 -1.95 -2.97
N CYS A 46 -23.16 -1.62 -2.11
CA CYS A 46 -22.89 -1.52 -0.68
C CYS A 46 -22.92 -2.93 -0.09
N ILE A 47 -21.77 -3.45 0.31
CA ILE A 47 -21.69 -4.72 1.05
C ILE A 47 -21.73 -4.37 2.53
N PRO A 48 -22.76 -4.80 3.28
CA PRO A 48 -22.72 -4.66 4.72
C PRO A 48 -21.59 -5.53 5.27
N LEU A 49 -20.62 -4.90 5.90
CA LEU A 49 -19.58 -5.60 6.65
C LEU A 49 -20.16 -5.96 8.02
N THR A 50 -20.65 -7.18 8.16
CA THR A 50 -21.14 -7.69 9.44
C THR A 50 -19.96 -7.99 10.35
N LYS A 51 -19.89 -7.32 11.49
CA LYS A 51 -18.97 -7.62 12.57
C LYS A 51 -19.77 -8.06 13.79
N THR A 52 -19.51 -9.26 14.26
CA THR A 52 -20.12 -9.80 15.46
C THR A 52 -19.51 -9.15 16.70
N ASP A 53 -20.23 -9.13 17.81
CA ASP A 53 -19.71 -8.63 19.08
C ASP A 53 -18.46 -9.41 19.53
N GLN A 54 -18.38 -10.70 19.20
CA GLN A 54 -17.22 -11.54 19.47
C GLN A 54 -15.98 -11.10 18.68
N GLU A 55 -16.12 -10.81 17.38
CA GLU A 55 -15.03 -10.26 16.57
C GLU A 55 -14.58 -8.89 17.08
N MET A 56 -15.54 -8.04 17.46
CA MET A 56 -15.24 -6.73 18.01
C MET A 56 -14.48 -6.83 19.33
N GLU A 57 -14.86 -7.78 20.19
CA GLU A 57 -14.16 -8.01 21.45
C GLU A 57 -12.76 -8.59 21.22
N ALA A 58 -12.61 -9.57 20.33
CA ALA A 58 -11.30 -10.10 19.94
C ALA A 58 -10.37 -8.98 19.43
N PHE A 59 -10.89 -8.10 18.57
CA PHE A 59 -10.14 -6.96 18.05
C PHE A 59 -9.69 -5.97 19.14
N LYS A 60 -10.53 -5.71 20.16
CA LYS A 60 -10.11 -4.88 21.31
C LYS A 60 -8.93 -5.50 22.06
N TRP A 61 -8.93 -6.82 22.25
CA TRP A 61 -7.82 -7.52 22.90
C TRP A 61 -6.56 -7.48 22.05
N GLU A 62 -6.66 -7.59 20.73
CA GLU A 62 -5.53 -7.39 19.82
C GLU A 62 -4.92 -5.99 19.95
N LEU A 63 -5.75 -4.95 19.96
CA LEU A 63 -5.29 -3.57 20.16
C LEU A 63 -4.60 -3.38 21.52
N LEU A 64 -5.16 -3.95 22.58
CA LEU A 64 -4.56 -3.89 23.91
C LEU A 64 -3.20 -4.60 23.95
N ASN A 65 -3.06 -5.73 23.27
CA ASN A 65 -1.80 -6.46 23.18
C ASN A 65 -0.74 -5.67 22.42
N ILE A 66 -1.10 -5.02 21.31
CA ILE A 66 -0.21 -4.12 20.57
C ILE A 66 0.26 -2.99 21.50
N TYR A 67 -0.68 -2.32 22.18
CA TYR A 67 -0.35 -1.24 23.10
C TYR A 67 0.61 -1.68 24.21
N ARG A 68 0.33 -2.80 24.88
CA ARG A 68 1.17 -3.33 25.97
C ARG A 68 2.57 -3.68 25.47
N THR A 69 2.66 -4.27 24.28
CA THR A 69 3.95 -4.60 23.66
C THR A 69 4.75 -3.33 23.38
N MET A 70 4.12 -2.31 22.79
CA MET A 70 4.77 -1.02 22.54
C MET A 70 5.24 -0.35 23.83
N GLN A 71 4.40 -0.33 24.88
CA GLN A 71 4.79 0.23 26.17
C GLN A 71 5.98 -0.50 26.79
N ASN A 72 6.05 -1.83 26.64
CA ASN A 72 7.19 -2.60 27.11
C ASN A 72 8.47 -2.22 26.35
N MET A 73 8.41 -2.14 25.01
CA MET A 73 9.56 -1.76 24.17
C MET A 73 10.07 -0.34 24.48
N ILE A 74 9.16 0.60 24.75
CA ILE A 74 9.52 1.95 25.18
C ILE A 74 10.25 1.91 26.53
N LYS A 75 9.74 1.13 27.49
CA LYS A 75 10.33 1.03 28.84
C LYS A 75 11.70 0.36 28.85
N THR A 76 11.89 -0.68 28.04
CA THR A 76 13.16 -1.42 27.98
C THR A 76 14.15 -0.80 26.99
N GLY A 77 13.69 0.05 26.07
CA GLY A 77 14.49 0.55 24.97
C GLY A 77 14.87 -0.54 23.96
N HIS A 78 14.17 -1.68 23.96
CA HIS A 78 14.47 -2.82 23.08
C HIS A 78 13.33 -3.04 22.09
N TRP A 79 13.64 -2.83 20.81
CA TRP A 79 12.70 -2.96 19.71
C TRP A 79 13.07 -4.17 18.85
N TYR A 80 12.09 -4.96 18.45
CA TYR A 80 12.32 -6.03 17.48
C TYR A 80 12.43 -5.45 16.06
N GLY A 81 13.30 -6.03 15.23
CA GLY A 81 13.37 -5.71 13.81
C GLY A 81 12.23 -6.34 13.02
N ASN A 82 11.88 -5.73 11.89
CA ASN A 82 10.99 -6.34 10.89
C ASN A 82 11.58 -6.13 9.49
N GLU A 83 12.49 -7.03 9.11
CA GLU A 83 13.24 -6.95 7.84
C GLU A 83 12.32 -6.98 6.61
N ASN A 84 11.21 -7.73 6.68
CA ASN A 84 10.21 -7.76 5.61
C ASN A 84 9.61 -6.36 5.35
N HIS A 85 9.44 -5.56 6.40
CA HIS A 85 8.97 -4.18 6.23
C HIS A 85 10.08 -3.26 5.73
N CYS A 86 11.33 -3.49 6.14
CA CYS A 86 12.48 -2.72 5.65
C CYS A 86 12.70 -2.87 4.14
N GLU A 87 12.42 -4.04 3.56
CA GLU A 87 12.54 -4.31 2.12
C GLU A 87 11.26 -4.08 1.31
N ALA A 88 10.23 -3.46 1.91
CA ALA A 88 9.01 -3.11 1.19
C ALA A 88 9.25 -2.05 0.10
N LYS A 89 8.28 -1.87 -0.80
CA LYS A 89 8.34 -0.91 -1.93
C LYS A 89 8.72 0.52 -1.48
N TYR A 90 8.24 0.94 -0.32
CA TYR A 90 8.54 2.25 0.26
C TYR A 90 9.47 2.06 1.45
N LYS A 91 10.76 2.36 1.26
CA LYS A 91 11.79 2.17 2.27
C LYS A 91 11.76 3.26 3.32
N CYS A 92 12.10 2.90 4.55
CA CYS A 92 12.26 3.84 5.66
C CYS A 92 13.41 4.83 5.36
N ALA A 93 13.21 6.12 5.64
CA ALA A 93 14.25 7.15 5.48
C ALA A 93 15.50 6.87 6.34
N TYR A 94 15.35 6.13 7.43
CA TYR A 94 16.42 5.77 8.36
C TYR A 94 17.06 4.40 8.06
N ILE A 95 16.74 3.77 6.93
CA ILE A 95 17.25 2.42 6.62
C ILE A 95 18.78 2.37 6.53
N TYR A 96 19.40 3.41 5.96
CA TYR A 96 20.85 3.49 5.82
C TYR A 96 21.59 3.51 7.18
N PRO A 97 21.31 4.45 8.11
CA PRO A 97 21.95 4.42 9.43
C PRO A 97 21.57 3.17 10.24
N CYS A 98 20.34 2.66 10.10
CA CYS A 98 19.88 1.47 10.81
C CYS A 98 20.66 0.21 10.43
N TYR A 99 20.77 -0.12 9.13
CA TYR A 99 21.45 -1.33 8.67
C TYR A 99 22.96 -1.30 8.92
N ASN A 100 23.57 -0.12 8.82
CA ASN A 100 25.00 0.05 9.04
C ASN A 100 25.35 0.22 10.53
N ARG A 101 24.36 0.16 11.43
CA ARG A 101 24.55 0.35 12.88
C ARG A 101 25.28 1.65 13.20
N ILE A 102 24.97 2.71 12.47
CA ILE A 102 25.53 4.04 12.70
C ILE A 102 24.92 4.60 13.97
N GLU A 103 25.76 4.96 14.94
CA GLU A 103 25.32 5.65 16.15
C GLU A 103 24.93 7.09 15.80
N VAL A 104 23.65 7.41 15.90
CA VAL A 104 23.13 8.74 15.57
C VAL A 104 23.16 9.60 16.83
N SER A 105 23.95 10.68 16.80
CA SER A 105 24.07 11.66 17.88
C SER A 105 24.07 13.09 17.34
N GLU A 106 24.10 14.10 18.21
CA GLU A 106 24.17 15.50 17.77
C GLU A 106 25.47 15.81 17.01
N ASP A 107 26.56 15.15 17.41
CA ASP A 107 27.86 15.27 16.76
C ASP A 107 28.00 14.35 15.54
N ASN A 108 27.12 13.35 15.40
CA ASN A 108 27.13 12.37 14.32
C ASN A 108 25.76 12.25 13.63
N VAL A 109 25.36 13.32 12.95
CA VAL A 109 24.12 13.36 12.17
C VAL A 109 24.38 12.82 10.75
N PRO A 110 23.64 11.79 10.28
CA PRO A 110 23.77 11.29 8.92
C PRO A 110 23.56 12.37 7.86
N GLU A 111 24.26 12.25 6.73
CA GLU A 111 24.17 13.21 5.62
C GLU A 111 22.73 13.40 5.16
N GLY A 112 22.32 14.67 4.96
CA GLY A 112 20.96 15.02 4.56
C GLY A 112 19.92 15.00 5.69
N MET A 113 20.30 14.63 6.92
CA MET A 113 19.44 14.73 8.10
C MET A 113 19.82 15.94 8.97
N LYS A 114 18.87 16.36 9.84
CA LYS A 114 19.08 17.44 10.80
C LYS A 114 18.60 17.00 12.17
N CYS A 115 19.43 17.14 13.20
CA CYS A 115 18.98 17.00 14.58
C CYS A 115 18.06 18.17 14.95
N ILE A 116 16.81 17.87 15.30
CA ILE A 116 15.81 18.88 15.70
C ILE A 116 15.81 19.14 17.21
N PHE A 117 16.40 18.23 17.98
CA PHE A 117 16.60 18.38 19.41
C PHE A 117 18.02 18.90 19.61
N LYS A 118 18.17 19.94 20.43
CA LYS A 118 19.47 20.33 20.98
C LYS A 118 19.53 19.74 22.37
N ASP A 119 20.68 19.22 22.75
CA ASP A 119 20.91 18.67 24.05
C ASP A 119 20.74 19.85 25.01
N LYS A 120 19.59 19.88 25.70
CA LYS A 120 19.45 20.72 26.88
C LYS A 120 20.21 19.94 27.92
N GLY A 121 21.52 20.16 27.94
CA GLY A 121 22.40 19.57 28.95
C GLY A 121 21.71 19.63 30.30
N GLU A 122 21.77 18.49 31.00
CA GLU A 122 21.17 18.19 32.31
C GLU A 122 19.89 17.34 32.28
N ARG A 123 20.11 16.04 32.52
CA ARG A 123 19.30 15.26 33.46
C ARG A 123 20.19 14.51 34.43
#